data_AF-A0A2N0QK67-F1
#
_entry.id   AF-A0A2N0QK67-F1
#
_cell.length_a   1.000
_cell.length_b   1.000
_cell.length_c   1.000
_cell.angle_alpha   90.00
_cell.angle_beta   90.00
_cell.angle_gamma   90.00
#
_symmetry.space_group_name_H-M   'P 1'
#
loop_
_entity.id
_entity.type
_entity.pdbx_description
1 polymer ?
#
loop_
_entity_poly.entity_id
_entity_poly.type
_entity_poly.pdbx_seq_one_letter_code
_entity_poly.pdbx_strand_id
1 'polypeptide(L)'
;VNKKVRAAMNHGIVPIICCGETLEEREANQTEQKVEKQVKAALDGFTVEEVEHMVIAYEPIWAIGTGKTATADDANTVCGAIRNVVEELYGRDTSEKIRIQYGGSVKPENIKELLSKEHIDGALVGGASLQ
;
A
#
# COMPACT_ATOMS: atom_id res chain seq x y z
N VAL A 1 -12.14 2.38 -8.09
CA VAL A 1 -10.65 2.40 -8.16
C VAL A 1 -10.17 1.64 -9.39
N ASN A 2 -10.40 0.33 -9.50
CA ASN A 2 -10.01 -0.52 -10.65
C ASN A 2 -10.19 0.13 -12.04
N LYS A 3 -11.40 0.63 -12.37
CA LYS A 3 -11.65 1.33 -13.66
C LYS A 3 -10.69 2.50 -13.94
N LYS A 4 -10.27 3.24 -12.91
CA LYS A 4 -9.29 4.34 -13.03
C LYS A 4 -7.87 3.80 -13.25
N VAL A 5 -7.50 2.72 -12.55
CA VAL A 5 -6.21 2.03 -12.75
C VAL A 5 -6.08 1.57 -14.20
N ARG A 6 -7.12 0.92 -14.74
CA ARG A 6 -7.15 0.46 -16.13
C ARG A 6 -7.05 1.63 -17.11
N ALA A 7 -7.78 2.72 -16.86
CA ALA A 7 -7.70 3.90 -17.68
C ALA A 7 -6.30 4.54 -17.67
N ALA A 8 -5.62 4.59 -16.51
CA ALA A 8 -4.27 5.12 -16.37
C ALA A 8 -3.26 4.28 -17.18
N MET A 9 -3.31 2.96 -17.06
CA MET A 9 -2.44 2.05 -17.81
C MET A 9 -2.63 2.13 -19.32
N ASN A 10 -3.88 2.26 -19.79
CA ASN A 10 -4.17 2.46 -21.22
C ASN A 10 -3.52 3.73 -21.81
N HIS A 11 -3.09 4.66 -20.95
CA HIS A 11 -2.38 5.88 -21.33
C HIS A 11 -0.90 5.86 -20.91
N GLY A 12 -0.35 4.70 -20.56
CA GLY A 12 1.06 4.55 -20.18
C GLY A 12 1.41 5.18 -18.83
N ILE A 13 0.42 5.46 -17.97
CA ILE A 13 0.64 6.00 -16.62
C ILE A 13 0.79 4.83 -15.65
N VAL A 14 1.87 4.84 -14.86
CA VAL A 14 2.08 3.89 -13.76
C VAL A 14 1.16 4.28 -12.58
N PRO A 15 0.17 3.43 -12.22
CA PRO A 15 -0.74 3.76 -11.13
C PRO A 15 -0.12 3.48 -9.76
N ILE A 16 -0.33 4.40 -8.81
CA ILE A 16 -0.16 4.17 -7.37
C ILE A 16 -1.55 3.98 -6.77
N ILE A 17 -1.81 2.80 -6.22
CA ILE A 17 -3.12 2.40 -5.69
C ILE A 17 -3.08 2.52 -4.17
N CYS A 18 -3.82 3.49 -3.63
CA CYS A 18 -3.90 3.67 -2.18
C CYS A 18 -4.95 2.73 -1.56
N CYS A 19 -4.60 2.14 -0.42
CA CYS A 19 -5.48 1.33 0.43
C CYS A 19 -5.26 1.67 1.91
N GLY A 20 -6.21 1.31 2.76
CA GLY A 20 -6.16 1.63 4.18
C GLY A 20 -7.52 1.56 4.85
N GLU A 21 -7.46 1.47 6.17
CA GLU A 21 -8.59 1.33 7.08
C GLU A 21 -8.83 2.59 7.91
N THR A 22 -10.06 2.76 8.42
CA THR A 22 -10.38 3.80 9.40
C THR A 22 -9.92 3.42 10.81
N LEU A 23 -9.95 4.38 11.75
CA LEU A 23 -9.61 4.08 13.15
C LEU A 23 -10.56 3.03 13.74
N GLU A 24 -11.85 3.14 13.44
CA GLU A 24 -12.89 2.22 13.92
C GLU A 24 -12.66 0.80 13.38
N GLU A 25 -12.30 0.67 12.11
CA GLU A 25 -11.95 -0.61 11.49
C GLU A 25 -10.70 -1.22 12.14
N ARG A 26 -9.69 -0.41 12.46
CA ARG A 26 -8.50 -0.87 13.19
C ARG A 26 -8.82 -1.32 14.61
N GLU A 27 -9.58 -0.53 15.38
CA GLU A 27 -9.99 -0.85 16.75
C GLU A 27 -10.89 -2.10 16.81
N ALA A 28 -11.62 -2.38 15.72
CA ALA A 28 -12.41 -3.60 15.54
C ALA A 28 -11.59 -4.81 15.03
N ASN A 29 -10.27 -4.69 14.88
CA ASN A 29 -9.38 -5.71 14.30
C ASN A 29 -9.76 -6.13 12.86
N GLN A 30 -10.24 -5.18 12.05
CA GLN A 30 -10.67 -5.40 10.67
C GLN A 30 -9.67 -4.88 9.63
N THR A 31 -8.48 -4.42 10.04
CA THR A 31 -7.46 -3.85 9.15
C THR A 31 -7.12 -4.75 7.97
N GLU A 32 -6.72 -6.00 8.22
CA GLU A 32 -6.33 -6.93 7.16
C GLU A 32 -7.50 -7.21 6.22
N GLN A 33 -8.66 -7.61 6.77
CA GLN A 33 -9.86 -7.88 5.96
C GLN A 33 -10.24 -6.69 5.05
N LYS A 34 -10.15 -5.47 5.58
CA LYS A 34 -10.45 -4.25 4.83
C LYS A 34 -9.46 -4.03 3.69
N VAL A 35 -8.17 -4.09 3.99
CA VAL A 35 -7.08 -3.85 3.04
C VAL A 35 -7.06 -4.93 1.96
N GLU A 36 -7.20 -6.21 2.33
CA GLU A 36 -7.28 -7.30 1.37
C GLU A 36 -8.42 -7.11 0.37
N LYS A 37 -9.62 -6.76 0.86
CA LYS A 37 -10.78 -6.53 0.00
C LYS A 37 -10.53 -5.37 -0.98
N GLN A 38 -9.87 -4.31 -0.52
CA GLN A 38 -9.51 -3.18 -1.39
C GLN A 38 -8.51 -3.60 -2.47
N VAL A 39 -7.45 -4.34 -2.10
CA VAL A 39 -6.41 -4.81 -3.03
C VAL A 39 -6.99 -5.80 -4.05
N LYS A 40 -7.72 -6.83 -3.60
CA LYS A 40 -8.42 -7.81 -4.47
C LYS A 40 -9.31 -7.09 -5.48
N ALA A 41 -10.13 -6.14 -5.03
CA ALA A 41 -11.02 -5.37 -5.92
C ALA A 41 -10.27 -4.40 -6.84
N ALA A 42 -9.11 -3.88 -6.43
CA ALA A 42 -8.31 -2.99 -7.25
C ALA A 42 -7.60 -3.73 -8.39
N LEU A 43 -7.12 -4.96 -8.13
CA LEU A 43 -6.36 -5.77 -9.07
C LEU A 43 -7.23 -6.67 -9.97
N ASP A 44 -8.52 -6.83 -9.67
CA ASP A 44 -9.42 -7.70 -10.45
C ASP A 44 -9.33 -7.48 -11.98
N GLY A 45 -9.06 -8.58 -12.70
CA GLY A 45 -8.99 -8.62 -14.15
C GLY A 45 -7.73 -8.03 -14.81
N PHE A 46 -6.66 -7.73 -14.07
CA PHE A 46 -5.34 -7.41 -14.64
C PHE A 46 -4.50 -8.67 -14.87
N THR A 47 -3.56 -8.63 -15.82
CA THR A 47 -2.57 -9.70 -16.02
C THR A 47 -1.41 -9.59 -15.04
N VAL A 48 -0.60 -10.66 -14.93
CA VAL A 48 0.63 -10.67 -14.14
C VAL A 48 1.55 -9.51 -14.54
N GLU A 49 1.81 -9.36 -15.83
CA GLU A 49 2.70 -8.32 -16.36
C GLU A 49 2.17 -6.92 -16.05
N GLU A 50 0.85 -6.72 -16.08
CA GLU A 50 0.25 -5.44 -15.72
C GLU A 50 0.47 -5.12 -14.23
N VAL A 51 0.24 -6.10 -13.34
CA VAL A 51 0.39 -5.94 -11.88
C VAL A 51 1.83 -5.66 -11.47
N GLU A 52 2.82 -6.32 -12.09
CA GLU A 52 4.26 -6.08 -11.84
C GLU A 52 4.66 -4.60 -12.04
N HIS A 53 3.96 -3.88 -12.93
CA HIS A 53 4.26 -2.48 -13.23
C HIS A 53 3.51 -1.47 -12.34
N MET A 54 2.60 -1.92 -11.46
CA MET A 54 1.86 -1.07 -10.54
C MET A 54 2.64 -0.78 -9.25
N VAL A 55 2.08 0.10 -8.41
CA VAL A 55 2.52 0.35 -7.04
C VAL A 55 1.29 0.34 -6.14
N ILE A 56 1.40 -0.25 -4.94
CA ILE A 56 0.38 -0.13 -3.89
C ILE A 56 0.93 0.76 -2.78
N ALA A 57 0.13 1.67 -2.25
CA ALA A 57 0.48 2.49 -1.10
C ALA A 57 -0.48 2.20 0.06
N TYR A 58 0.05 1.66 1.16
CA TYR A 58 -0.69 1.53 2.40
C TYR A 58 -0.72 2.87 3.14
N GLU A 59 -1.90 3.45 3.24
CA GLU A 59 -2.18 4.72 3.90
C GLU A 59 -3.28 4.53 4.96
N PRO A 60 -2.93 4.14 6.21
CA PRO A 60 -3.91 4.06 7.28
C PRO A 60 -4.58 5.42 7.48
N ILE A 61 -5.90 5.48 7.32
CA ILE A 61 -6.64 6.76 7.25
C ILE A 61 -6.47 7.55 8.55
N TRP A 62 -6.42 6.85 9.68
CA TRP A 62 -6.23 7.42 11.01
C TRP A 62 -4.83 8.03 11.23
N ALA A 63 -3.85 7.74 10.37
CA ALA A 63 -2.51 8.31 10.40
C ALA A 63 -2.34 9.52 9.46
N ILE A 64 -3.34 9.86 8.63
CA ILE A 64 -3.23 10.94 7.65
C ILE A 64 -3.44 12.29 8.33
N GLY A 65 -2.41 13.13 8.38
CA GLY A 65 -2.50 14.51 8.88
C GLY A 65 -2.77 14.65 10.38
N THR A 66 -2.85 13.54 11.14
CA THR A 66 -3.09 13.54 12.59
C THR A 66 -1.81 13.64 13.41
N GLY A 67 -0.65 13.46 12.78
CA GLY A 67 0.65 13.33 13.45
C GLY A 67 0.84 11.99 14.15
N LYS A 68 -0.20 11.15 14.25
CA LYS A 68 -0.10 9.75 14.67
C LYS A 68 0.49 8.95 13.52
N THR A 69 1.52 8.18 13.81
CA THR A 69 2.18 7.29 12.85
C THR A 69 1.97 5.86 13.35
N ALA A 70 1.73 4.92 12.43
CA ALA A 70 1.85 3.51 12.79
C ALA A 70 3.30 3.22 13.22
N THR A 71 3.50 2.25 14.11
CA THR A 71 4.85 1.75 14.33
C THR A 71 5.39 1.16 13.02
N ALA A 72 6.71 1.08 12.88
CA ALA A 72 7.27 0.47 11.67
C ALA A 72 6.90 -1.02 11.55
N ASP A 73 6.68 -1.71 12.68
CA ASP A 73 6.20 -3.11 12.69
C ASP A 73 4.74 -3.22 12.27
N ASP A 74 3.86 -2.33 12.74
CA ASP A 74 2.47 -2.27 12.29
C ASP A 74 2.39 -2.03 10.78
N ALA A 75 3.17 -1.07 10.28
CA ALA A 75 3.23 -0.77 8.86
C ALA A 75 3.74 -1.97 8.05
N ASN A 76 4.80 -2.64 8.52
CA ASN A 76 5.34 -3.83 7.86
C ASN A 76 4.34 -4.98 7.83
N THR A 77 3.57 -5.17 8.90
CA THR A 77 2.58 -6.24 9.00
C THR A 77 1.51 -6.10 7.92
N VAL A 78 0.96 -4.88 7.75
CA VAL A 78 -0.07 -4.63 6.74
C VAL A 78 0.50 -4.64 5.33
N CYS A 79 1.72 -4.11 5.12
CA CYS A 79 2.40 -4.23 3.82
C CYS A 79 2.68 -5.71 3.45
N GLY A 80 3.03 -6.56 4.43
CA GLY A 80 3.16 -7.99 4.24
C GLY A 80 1.84 -8.65 3.86
N ALA A 81 0.74 -8.29 4.52
CA ALA A 81 -0.60 -8.77 4.15
C ALA A 81 -0.98 -8.38 2.71
N ILE A 82 -0.64 -7.16 2.28
CA ILE A 82 -0.82 -6.73 0.87
C ILE A 82 0.02 -7.61 -0.06
N ARG A 83 1.29 -7.86 0.27
CA ARG A 83 2.18 -8.70 -0.55
C ARG A 83 1.64 -10.13 -0.67
N ASN A 84 1.14 -10.70 0.42
CA ASN A 84 0.51 -12.02 0.45
C ASN A 84 -0.72 -12.08 -0.44
N VAL A 85 -1.57 -11.04 -0.46
CA VAL A 85 -2.71 -10.97 -1.39
C VAL A 85 -2.24 -10.99 -2.84
N VAL A 86 -1.17 -10.26 -3.18
CA VAL A 86 -0.63 -10.27 -4.54
C VAL A 86 -0.09 -11.66 -4.88
N GLU A 87 0.60 -12.32 -3.94
CA GLU A 87 1.10 -13.69 -4.13
C GLU A 87 -0.03 -14.69 -4.36
N GLU A 88 -1.11 -14.63 -3.57
CA GLU A 88 -2.28 -15.50 -3.72
C GLU A 88 -2.94 -15.36 -5.10
N LEU A 89 -3.01 -14.13 -5.63
CA LEU A 89 -3.70 -13.84 -6.88
C LEU A 89 -2.83 -14.02 -8.13
N TYR A 90 -1.54 -13.70 -8.03
CA TYR A 90 -0.64 -13.54 -9.18
C TYR A 90 0.68 -14.32 -9.06
N GLY A 91 0.87 -15.05 -7.96
CA GLY A 91 2.07 -15.83 -7.71
C GLY A 91 3.23 -15.02 -7.12
N ARG A 92 4.20 -15.76 -6.58
CA ARG A 92 5.34 -15.20 -5.83
C ARG A 92 6.21 -14.27 -6.67
N ASP A 93 6.51 -14.62 -7.91
CA ASP A 93 7.36 -13.77 -8.76
C ASP A 93 6.74 -12.37 -8.94
N THR A 94 5.41 -12.28 -9.03
CA THR A 94 4.69 -11.00 -9.11
C THR A 94 4.73 -10.24 -7.78
N SER A 95 4.51 -10.94 -6.66
CA SER A 95 4.49 -10.33 -5.33
C SER A 95 5.83 -9.77 -4.89
N GLU A 96 6.94 -10.36 -5.35
CA GLU A 96 8.31 -9.88 -5.09
C GLU A 96 8.67 -8.66 -5.97
N LYS A 97 8.04 -8.50 -7.14
CA LYS A 97 8.33 -7.40 -8.07
C LYS A 97 7.48 -6.15 -7.84
N ILE A 98 6.24 -6.31 -7.38
CA ILE A 98 5.37 -5.16 -7.10
C ILE A 98 5.95 -4.33 -5.94
N ARG A 99 5.86 -3.00 -6.08
CA ARG A 99 6.31 -2.06 -5.04
C ARG A 99 5.16 -1.74 -4.10
N ILE A 100 5.42 -1.84 -2.80
CA ILE A 100 4.49 -1.52 -1.72
C ILE A 100 5.08 -0.39 -0.88
N GLN A 101 4.43 0.77 -0.91
CA GLN A 101 4.84 1.96 -0.17
C GLN A 101 4.02 2.13 1.10
N TYR A 102 4.59 2.81 2.09
CA TYR A 102 3.86 3.30 3.26
C TYR A 102 3.62 4.81 3.16
N GLY A 103 2.42 5.30 3.49
CA GLY A 103 2.10 6.74 3.42
C GLY A 103 1.52 7.38 4.69
N GLY A 104 1.46 6.67 5.82
CA GLY A 104 0.93 7.23 7.06
C GLY A 104 1.94 8.11 7.82
N SER A 105 1.78 9.43 7.83
CA SER A 105 2.61 10.36 8.64
C SER A 105 4.14 10.13 8.55
N VAL A 106 4.65 9.89 7.33
CA VAL A 106 6.09 9.74 7.06
C VAL A 106 6.82 11.07 7.30
N LYS A 107 7.98 11.01 7.97
CA LYS A 107 8.81 12.16 8.35
C LYS A 107 10.31 11.83 8.21
N PRO A 108 11.20 12.84 8.13
CA PRO A 108 12.64 12.61 8.10
C PRO A 108 13.16 11.77 9.28
N GLU A 109 12.53 11.87 10.45
CA GLU A 109 12.98 11.18 11.66
C GLU A 109 12.62 9.69 11.67
N ASN A 110 11.55 9.27 10.99
CA ASN A 110 11.05 7.88 11.02
C ASN A 110 11.30 7.09 9.72
N ILE A 111 11.65 7.77 8.61
CA ILE A 111 11.80 7.12 7.30
C ILE A 111 12.84 6.00 7.29
N LYS A 112 13.96 6.17 8.01
CA LYS A 112 15.02 5.16 8.05
C LYS A 112 14.54 3.85 8.70
N GLU A 113 13.71 3.96 9.73
CA GLU A 113 13.13 2.79 10.39
C GLU A 113 12.09 2.11 9.50
N LEU A 114 11.21 2.89 8.87
CA LEU A 114 10.19 2.37 7.95
C LEU A 114 10.81 1.62 6.77
N LEU A 115 11.83 2.20 6.13
CA LEU A 115 12.55 1.59 5.00
C LEU A 115 13.48 0.43 5.38
N SER A 116 13.66 0.16 6.69
CA SER A 116 14.41 -1.01 7.14
C SER A 116 13.57 -2.30 7.18
N LYS A 117 12.26 -2.17 6.95
CA LYS A 117 11.30 -3.27 7.06
C LYS A 117 11.21 -4.05 5.74
N GLU A 118 11.04 -5.36 5.88
CA GLU A 118 11.08 -6.32 4.77
C GLU A 118 10.07 -6.02 3.66
N HIS A 119 8.85 -5.61 4.00
CA HIS A 119 7.77 -5.47 3.02
C HIS A 119 7.51 -4.02 2.60
N ILE A 120 8.33 -3.06 3.02
CA ILE A 120 8.17 -1.63 2.71
C ILE A 120 9.24 -1.23 1.68
N ASP A 121 8.80 -0.99 0.44
CA ASP A 121 9.68 -0.69 -0.70
C ASP A 121 9.88 0.83 -0.92
N GLY A 122 9.22 1.66 -0.12
CA GLY A 122 9.26 3.11 -0.27
C GLY A 122 8.20 3.83 0.56
N ALA A 123 8.05 5.12 0.27
CA ALA A 123 7.07 5.96 0.96
C ALA A 123 6.28 6.85 0.00
N LEU A 124 4.99 7.05 0.32
CA LEU A 124 4.14 8.08 -0.28
C LEU A 124 4.03 9.24 0.70
N VAL A 125 4.82 10.29 0.48
CA VAL A 125 5.02 11.36 1.47
C VAL A 125 4.09 12.53 1.20
N GLY A 126 3.24 12.86 2.18
CA GLY A 126 2.36 14.04 2.17
C GLY A 126 3.11 15.32 2.59
N GLY A 127 2.77 15.88 3.75
CA GLY A 127 3.27 17.20 4.19
C GLY A 127 4.79 17.35 4.23
N ALA A 128 5.53 16.30 4.59
CA ALA A 128 6.99 16.32 4.61
C ALA A 128 7.65 16.34 3.22
N SER A 129 6.88 16.23 2.12
CA SER A 129 7.42 16.35 0.76
C SER A 129 7.61 17.79 0.30
N LEU A 130 7.07 18.76 1.06
CA LEU A 130 7.07 20.18 0.69
C LEU A 130 8.22 20.98 1.36
N GLN A 131 9.04 20.34 2.19
CA GLN A 131 10.08 20.97 2.99
C GLN A 131 11.36 20.14 3.01
#